data_AF-A0A942ZA63-F1
#
_entry.id   AF-A0A942ZA63-F1
#
_cell.length_a   1.000
_cell.length_b   1.000
_cell.length_c   1.000
_cell.angle_alpha   90.00
_cell.angle_beta   90.00
_cell.angle_gamma   90.00
#
_symmetry.space_group_name_H-M   'P 1'
#
loop_
_entity.id
_entity.type
_entity.pdbx_description
1 polymer ?
#
loop_
_entity_poly.entity_id
_entity_poly.type
_entity_poly.pdbx_seq_one_letter_code
_entity_poly.pdbx_strand_id
1 'polypeptide(L)'
;MQNLSILNNINTQYRPNYSEIGVQRNSTVNVKKTSHATTPISSQSVHPAFSASQTFSANQVRTSLAGKEEHNKYNAITALVDKKTRKDLHNLLKTGKLLNSSANDNSTTLDNLYKIATQKRITGLDSTNILKEVISTIEHPFNITQKFGDVPINLQNDVINQEKAQGKNITAMDLDVKSSTCPAASIEFNLAHKMPAEFARIAEGLTSEKMSVSKKINVDDLSQGLIDTIWMLNEFGTEHKMEDWKTLSVNLKPDRNAIIRARIQNTYKDKDERSVVDVLMQSTFMNIGAQNTYDSLTDKRIPKYNDDDSGLIDIEKNFAEELATGKGKVCVTYQKIDDTGKLVGYECEQSETLEHIQNTLNGGDNVIIGYTYCDKDNNVIGGHEITIIGIENDKKGKKYFVCNDTDDGVSEAIKYPVEELLPKIHHAGIPKPVLVNNVEFVEGWKELIQVYKDTKQQQELEQAKQALNSVSYQPYTQQSFYPQQAA
;
A
#
# COMPACT_ATOMS: atom_id res chain seq x y z
N MET A 1 -2.78 -28.96 -32.85
CA MET A 1 -4.16 -28.44 -32.92
C MET A 1 -5.10 -29.50 -32.35
N GLN A 2 -5.44 -29.37 -31.07
CA GLN A 2 -6.67 -29.89 -30.44
C GLN A 2 -6.67 -29.45 -28.97
N ASN A 3 -7.75 -28.74 -28.61
CA ASN A 3 -8.41 -28.61 -27.30
C ASN A 3 -7.64 -28.09 -26.08
N LEU A 4 -7.69 -26.76 -25.90
CA LEU A 4 -7.73 -26.08 -24.61
C LEU A 4 -9.13 -25.44 -24.47
N SER A 5 -10.06 -26.13 -23.82
CA SER A 5 -11.40 -25.59 -23.54
C SER A 5 -11.94 -26.15 -22.22
N ILE A 6 -11.30 -25.82 -21.10
CA ILE A 6 -11.86 -25.96 -19.76
C ILE A 6 -11.29 -24.83 -18.88
N LEU A 7 -11.80 -23.60 -19.03
CA LEU A 7 -11.61 -22.51 -18.04
C LEU A 7 -12.72 -21.44 -18.11
N ASN A 8 -13.89 -21.76 -18.68
CA ASN A 8 -15.07 -20.89 -18.61
C ASN A 8 -16.12 -21.57 -17.75
N ASN A 9 -16.05 -21.35 -16.44
CA ASN A 9 -17.19 -21.36 -15.50
C ASN A 9 -16.63 -21.20 -14.08
N ILE A 10 -16.51 -19.97 -13.62
CA ILE A 10 -16.65 -19.49 -12.23
C ILE A 10 -16.67 -17.94 -12.31
N ASN A 11 -17.51 -17.30 -11.50
CA ASN A 11 -17.76 -15.85 -11.38
C ASN A 11 -18.72 -15.18 -12.38
N THR A 12 -20.01 -15.50 -12.26
CA THR A 12 -21.12 -14.57 -12.59
C THR A 12 -21.85 -14.05 -11.34
N GLN A 13 -21.25 -14.17 -10.15
CA GLN A 13 -21.82 -13.63 -8.91
C GLN A 13 -20.75 -13.00 -8.02
N TYR A 14 -20.06 -11.99 -8.54
CA TYR A 14 -19.42 -10.98 -7.71
C TYR A 14 -19.25 -9.73 -8.57
N ARG A 15 -20.10 -8.73 -8.35
CA ARG A 15 -19.86 -7.37 -8.83
C ARG A 15 -19.23 -6.63 -7.65
N PRO A 16 -17.99 -6.15 -7.75
CA PRO A 16 -17.51 -5.17 -6.78
C PRO A 16 -18.44 -3.96 -6.85
N ASN A 17 -19.04 -3.59 -5.72
CA ASN A 17 -19.70 -2.29 -5.59
C ASN A 17 -18.59 -1.25 -5.47
N TYR A 18 -18.21 -0.64 -6.58
CA TYR A 18 -17.44 0.60 -6.56
C TYR A 18 -18.39 1.73 -6.19
N SER A 19 -18.45 2.10 -4.91
CA SER A 19 -19.11 3.33 -4.46
C SER A 19 -18.18 4.52 -4.73
N GLU A 20 -18.58 5.42 -5.64
CA GLU A 20 -17.92 6.71 -6.00
C GLU A 20 -18.10 7.83 -4.93
N ILE A 21 -17.76 9.13 -5.09
CA ILE A 21 -17.46 10.05 -6.22
C ILE A 21 -16.50 11.17 -5.73
N GLY A 22 -15.58 11.62 -6.59
CA GLY A 22 -14.95 12.95 -6.50
C GLY A 22 -14.87 13.63 -7.87
N VAL A 23 -15.88 14.42 -8.25
CA VAL A 23 -15.87 15.18 -9.51
C VAL A 23 -14.95 16.39 -9.42
N GLN A 24 -13.87 16.42 -10.20
CA GLN A 24 -13.20 17.67 -10.56
C GLN A 24 -13.86 18.27 -11.82
N ARG A 25 -14.29 19.52 -11.73
CA ARG A 25 -14.89 20.27 -12.85
C ARG A 25 -13.88 21.24 -13.43
N ASN A 26 -13.47 21.01 -14.67
CA ASN A 26 -12.84 22.07 -15.45
C ASN A 26 -13.89 23.11 -15.87
N SER A 27 -13.62 24.37 -15.54
CA SER A 27 -14.37 25.51 -16.03
C SER A 27 -14.02 25.75 -17.50
N THR A 28 -15.02 25.78 -18.37
CA THR A 28 -14.86 26.31 -19.74
C THR A 28 -14.51 27.79 -19.67
N VAL A 29 -13.24 28.14 -19.93
CA VAL A 29 -12.85 29.53 -20.13
C VAL A 29 -13.32 29.97 -21.52
N ASN A 30 -14.43 30.69 -21.56
CA ASN A 30 -14.81 31.49 -22.73
C ASN A 30 -13.82 32.66 -22.87
N VAL A 31 -12.92 32.56 -23.85
CA VAL A 31 -12.00 33.65 -24.21
C VAL A 31 -12.80 34.82 -24.80
N LYS A 32 -13.15 35.81 -23.97
CA LYS A 32 -13.53 37.15 -24.44
C LYS A 32 -12.25 37.96 -24.68
N LYS A 33 -11.94 38.18 -25.97
CA LYS A 33 -10.97 39.20 -26.41
C LYS A 33 -11.35 40.54 -25.81
N THR A 34 -10.54 41.04 -24.89
CA THR A 34 -10.49 42.47 -24.54
C THR A 34 -9.05 42.93 -24.67
N SER A 35 -8.86 43.83 -25.63
CA SER A 35 -7.60 44.45 -26.02
C SER A 35 -7.30 45.61 -25.08
N HIS A 36 -6.33 45.49 -24.17
CA HIS A 36 -5.80 46.64 -23.41
C HIS A 36 -4.27 46.73 -23.53
N ALA A 37 -3.83 47.99 -23.52
CA ALA A 37 -2.66 48.53 -24.19
C ALA A 37 -1.29 48.10 -23.62
N THR A 38 -0.36 47.94 -24.55
CA THR A 38 1.09 47.78 -24.34
C THR A 38 1.72 48.99 -23.66
N THR A 39 2.44 48.75 -22.56
CA THR A 39 3.60 49.56 -22.14
C THR A 39 4.80 48.62 -21.91
N PRO A 40 6.01 48.93 -22.42
CA PRO A 40 7.15 48.03 -22.33
C PRO A 40 7.88 48.25 -21.01
N ILE A 41 7.87 47.25 -20.13
CA ILE A 41 8.78 47.20 -18.98
C ILE A 41 9.90 46.21 -19.30
N SER A 42 11.05 46.81 -19.62
CA SER A 42 12.42 46.32 -19.41
C SER A 42 12.56 44.89 -18.85
N SER A 43 13.09 44.00 -19.67
CA SER A 43 13.60 42.68 -19.30
C SER A 43 14.77 42.82 -18.32
N GLN A 44 14.49 42.71 -17.02
CA GLN A 44 15.49 42.28 -16.04
C GLN A 44 15.33 40.77 -15.87
N SER A 45 16.33 40.03 -16.33
CA SER A 45 16.51 38.61 -16.07
C SER A 45 16.68 38.39 -14.56
N VAL A 46 15.57 38.21 -13.86
CA VAL A 46 15.59 37.67 -12.50
C VAL A 46 15.82 36.17 -12.65
N HIS A 47 17.09 35.78 -12.68
CA HIS A 47 17.45 34.41 -12.35
C HIS A 47 17.01 34.18 -10.90
N PRO A 48 16.11 33.23 -10.62
CA PRO A 48 15.87 32.85 -9.24
C PRO A 48 17.19 32.34 -8.68
N ALA A 49 17.66 32.98 -7.62
CA ALA A 49 18.79 32.51 -6.84
C ALA A 49 18.39 31.18 -6.20
N PHE A 50 18.68 30.08 -6.90
CA PHE A 50 18.76 28.76 -6.29
C PHE A 50 19.82 28.85 -5.19
N SER A 51 19.41 29.04 -3.94
CA SER A 51 20.18 28.50 -2.84
C SER A 51 20.17 27.00 -3.07
N ALA A 52 21.29 26.46 -3.56
CA ALA A 52 21.53 25.03 -3.58
C ALA A 52 21.37 24.50 -2.15
N SER A 53 20.17 24.05 -1.82
CA SER A 53 19.92 23.15 -0.72
C SER A 53 20.72 21.90 -1.02
N GLN A 54 21.87 21.80 -0.34
CA GLN A 54 22.76 20.65 -0.31
C GLN A 54 22.85 19.92 -1.65
N THR A 55 23.77 20.35 -2.51
CA THR A 55 24.43 19.41 -3.40
C THR A 55 24.86 18.22 -2.52
N PHE A 56 24.12 17.11 -2.61
CA PHE A 56 24.57 15.82 -2.14
C PHE A 56 25.86 15.54 -2.90
N SER A 57 26.98 15.97 -2.32
CA SER A 57 28.29 15.39 -2.62
C SER A 57 28.05 13.90 -2.56
N ALA A 58 28.29 13.19 -3.67
CA ALA A 58 28.02 11.75 -3.77
C ALA A 58 28.47 11.09 -2.47
N ASN A 59 27.52 10.77 -1.59
CA ASN A 59 27.83 10.20 -0.27
C ASN A 59 28.62 8.95 -0.60
N GLN A 60 29.91 8.97 -0.27
CA GLN A 60 30.83 7.92 -0.68
C GLN A 60 30.28 6.63 -0.06
N VAL A 61 29.71 5.77 -0.91
CA VAL A 61 29.00 4.57 -0.47
C VAL A 61 29.98 3.75 0.37
N ARG A 62 29.70 3.61 1.66
CA ARG A 62 30.58 2.90 2.60
C ARG A 62 30.44 1.40 2.35
N THR A 63 31.50 0.79 1.84
CA THR A 63 31.54 -0.65 1.51
C THR A 63 32.53 -1.44 2.36
N SER A 64 33.02 -0.83 3.44
CA SER A 64 33.95 -1.44 4.38
C SER A 64 33.63 -1.05 5.82
N LEU A 65 33.81 -2.00 6.73
CA LEU A 65 33.59 -1.83 8.16
C LEU A 65 34.66 -0.90 8.74
N ALA A 66 34.26 0.02 9.61
CA ALA A 66 35.12 0.93 10.32
C ALA A 66 35.18 0.59 11.82
N GLY A 67 36.38 0.58 12.37
CA GLY A 67 36.60 0.41 13.80
C GLY A 67 36.19 -0.96 14.35
N LYS A 68 36.45 -1.17 15.64
CA LYS A 68 36.24 -2.46 16.31
C LYS A 68 34.75 -2.82 16.46
N GLU A 69 33.88 -1.81 16.61
CA GLU A 69 32.46 -2.01 16.86
C GLU A 69 31.73 -2.63 15.66
N GLU A 70 31.88 -2.06 14.46
CA GLU A 70 31.23 -2.59 13.25
C GLU A 70 31.73 -4.01 12.93
N HIS A 71 33.04 -4.28 13.13
CA HIS A 71 33.61 -5.62 12.98
C HIS A 71 32.98 -6.62 13.97
N ASN A 72 32.79 -6.23 15.22
CA ASN A 72 32.16 -7.10 16.22
C ASN A 72 30.70 -7.40 15.87
N LYS A 73 29.92 -6.38 15.46
CA LYS A 73 28.52 -6.56 15.03
C LYS A 73 28.43 -7.50 13.83
N TYR A 74 29.26 -7.27 12.81
CA TYR A 74 29.31 -8.09 11.61
C TYR A 74 29.67 -9.55 11.92
N ASN A 75 30.69 -9.77 12.77
CA ASN A 75 31.12 -11.11 13.16
C ASN A 75 30.06 -11.85 13.97
N ALA A 76 29.35 -11.15 14.87
CA ALA A 76 28.25 -11.73 15.64
C ALA A 76 27.11 -12.22 14.74
N ILE A 77 26.69 -11.41 13.76
CA ILE A 77 25.66 -11.79 12.77
C ILE A 77 26.16 -12.98 11.91
N THR A 78 27.40 -12.88 11.41
CA THR A 78 28.00 -13.90 10.54
C THR A 78 28.07 -15.28 11.22
N ALA A 79 28.27 -15.31 12.54
CA ALA A 79 28.34 -16.54 13.31
C ALA A 79 26.98 -17.26 13.46
N LEU A 80 25.86 -16.54 13.33
CA LEU A 80 24.50 -17.09 13.51
C LEU A 80 23.86 -17.57 12.21
N VAL A 81 24.27 -17.03 11.07
CA VAL A 81 23.61 -17.29 9.78
C VAL A 81 24.37 -18.32 8.95
N ASP A 82 23.68 -19.00 8.04
CA ASP A 82 24.26 -20.05 7.20
C ASP A 82 25.10 -19.48 6.03
N LYS A 83 25.71 -20.37 5.24
CA LYS A 83 26.59 -19.99 4.12
C LYS A 83 25.89 -19.12 3.08
N LYS A 84 24.61 -19.37 2.78
CA LYS A 84 23.86 -18.58 1.80
C LYS A 84 23.65 -17.18 2.35
N THR A 85 23.09 -17.06 3.55
CA THR A 85 22.83 -15.76 4.17
C THR A 85 24.11 -14.97 4.43
N ARG A 86 25.24 -15.63 4.77
CA ARG A 86 26.55 -14.94 4.86
C ARG A 86 26.97 -14.30 3.54
N LYS A 87 26.68 -14.95 2.41
CA LYS A 87 26.95 -14.37 1.08
C LYS A 87 26.06 -13.16 0.83
N ASP A 88 24.77 -13.25 1.15
CA ASP A 88 23.83 -12.14 1.04
C ASP A 88 24.29 -10.96 1.93
N LEU A 89 24.65 -11.20 3.19
CA LEU A 89 25.21 -10.19 4.10
C LEU A 89 26.49 -9.53 3.55
N HIS A 90 27.39 -10.31 2.95
CA HIS A 90 28.60 -9.79 2.32
C HIS A 90 28.30 -8.93 1.10
N ASN A 91 27.29 -9.31 0.31
CA ASN A 91 26.85 -8.50 -0.82
C ASN A 91 26.21 -7.18 -0.34
N LEU A 92 25.44 -7.20 0.74
CA LEU A 92 24.92 -5.98 1.37
C LEU A 92 26.05 -5.04 1.79
N LEU A 93 27.17 -5.57 2.32
CA LEU A 93 28.36 -4.76 2.62
C LEU A 93 28.99 -4.20 1.34
N LYS A 94 29.21 -5.03 0.32
CA LYS A 94 29.82 -4.61 -0.96
C LYS A 94 29.02 -3.55 -1.71
N THR A 95 27.69 -3.59 -1.61
CA THR A 95 26.78 -2.63 -2.24
C THR A 95 26.52 -1.41 -1.36
N GLY A 96 27.06 -1.39 -0.13
CA GLY A 96 26.87 -0.34 0.87
C GLY A 96 25.50 -0.33 1.54
N LYS A 97 24.58 -1.23 1.17
CA LYS A 97 23.28 -1.40 1.83
C LYS A 97 23.42 -1.73 3.31
N LEU A 98 24.45 -2.48 3.70
CA LEU A 98 24.68 -2.88 5.10
C LEU A 98 25.05 -1.70 6.01
N LEU A 99 25.73 -0.69 5.45
CA LEU A 99 26.19 0.50 6.18
C LEU A 99 25.35 1.74 5.87
N ASN A 100 24.27 1.59 5.11
CA ASN A 100 23.27 2.64 4.93
C ASN A 100 22.71 3.01 6.31
N SER A 101 22.70 4.32 6.63
CA SER A 101 22.23 4.89 7.90
C SER A 101 20.94 5.70 7.73
N SER A 102 20.21 5.50 6.64
CA SER A 102 19.02 6.29 6.29
C SER A 102 17.75 5.77 6.97
N ALA A 103 17.87 5.06 8.09
CA ALA A 103 16.74 4.74 8.94
C ALA A 103 16.28 5.99 9.71
N ASN A 104 15.03 6.00 10.16
CA ASN A 104 14.41 7.16 10.80
C ASN A 104 15.11 7.64 12.09
N ASP A 105 15.79 6.74 12.80
CA ASP A 105 16.60 7.02 14.00
C ASP A 105 18.10 7.15 13.70
N ASN A 106 18.47 7.24 12.42
CA ASN A 106 19.84 7.25 11.88
C ASN A 106 20.66 5.97 12.15
N SER A 107 20.02 4.89 12.63
CA SER A 107 20.71 3.60 12.76
C SER A 107 21.03 2.99 11.40
N THR A 108 22.10 2.19 11.33
CA THR A 108 22.46 1.46 10.11
C THR A 108 21.67 0.17 9.95
N THR A 109 21.64 -0.37 8.72
CA THR A 109 21.17 -1.75 8.50
C THR A 109 21.92 -2.74 9.42
N LEU A 110 23.25 -2.60 9.55
CA LEU A 110 24.07 -3.42 10.43
C LEU A 110 23.63 -3.32 11.90
N ASP A 111 23.31 -2.12 12.39
CA ASP A 111 22.84 -1.91 13.76
C ASP A 111 21.54 -2.65 14.03
N ASN A 112 20.57 -2.55 13.11
CA ASN A 112 19.26 -3.18 13.29
C ASN A 112 19.35 -4.71 13.14
N LEU A 113 20.15 -5.23 12.22
CA LEU A 113 20.44 -6.66 12.14
C LEU A 113 21.10 -7.18 13.42
N TYR A 114 22.03 -6.41 14.02
CA TYR A 114 22.66 -6.78 15.28
C TYR A 114 21.66 -6.80 16.45
N LYS A 115 20.73 -5.84 16.51
CA LYS A 115 19.64 -5.85 17.50
C LYS A 115 18.74 -7.08 17.34
N ILE A 116 18.35 -7.44 16.10
CA ILE A 116 17.58 -8.67 15.83
C ILE A 116 18.32 -9.91 16.36
N ALA A 117 19.64 -9.97 16.12
CA ALA A 117 20.47 -11.10 16.53
C ALA A 117 20.64 -11.23 18.06
N THR A 118 20.67 -10.11 18.79
CA THR A 118 21.14 -10.08 20.19
C THR A 118 20.07 -9.74 21.22
N GLN A 119 18.97 -9.12 20.81
CA GLN A 119 17.88 -8.75 21.69
C GLN A 119 16.72 -9.74 21.57
N LYS A 120 16.02 -9.94 22.68
CA LYS A 120 14.89 -10.87 22.76
C LYS A 120 13.79 -10.51 21.76
N ARG A 121 13.29 -11.52 21.05
CA ARG A 121 12.15 -11.43 20.14
C ARG A 121 10.87 -11.83 20.87
N ILE A 122 9.71 -11.53 20.28
CA ILE A 122 8.42 -11.99 20.81
C ILE A 122 8.44 -13.52 20.97
N THR A 123 7.86 -14.00 22.07
CA THR A 123 7.72 -15.44 22.34
C THR A 123 7.15 -16.17 21.12
N GLY A 124 7.85 -17.23 20.70
CA GLY A 124 7.48 -18.07 19.56
C GLY A 124 8.13 -17.67 18.23
N LEU A 125 8.89 -16.57 18.17
CA LEU A 125 9.67 -16.18 16.99
C LEU A 125 11.15 -16.48 17.20
N ASP A 126 11.80 -17.09 16.19
CA ASP A 126 13.22 -17.41 16.24
C ASP A 126 14.06 -16.25 15.67
N SER A 127 15.00 -15.73 16.46
CA SER A 127 15.83 -14.59 16.06
C SER A 127 16.74 -14.92 14.88
N THR A 128 17.18 -16.17 14.73
CA THR A 128 18.06 -16.58 13.63
C THR A 128 17.29 -16.67 12.32
N ASN A 129 16.06 -17.19 12.34
CA ASN A 129 15.16 -17.21 11.19
C ASN A 129 14.83 -15.79 10.74
N ILE A 130 14.38 -14.92 11.65
CA ILE A 130 14.10 -13.51 11.35
C ILE A 130 15.33 -12.83 10.75
N LEU A 131 16.51 -13.02 11.36
CA LEU A 131 17.75 -12.43 10.87
C LEU A 131 18.08 -12.84 9.44
N LYS A 132 17.88 -14.13 9.10
CA LYS A 132 18.08 -14.64 7.74
C LYS A 132 17.06 -14.05 6.76
N GLU A 133 15.80 -13.94 7.17
CA GLU A 133 14.74 -13.35 6.36
C GLU A 133 15.04 -11.90 6.04
N VAL A 134 15.34 -11.05 7.04
CA VAL A 134 15.65 -9.63 6.82
C VAL A 134 16.87 -9.45 5.91
N ILE A 135 17.96 -10.21 6.11
CA ILE A 135 19.14 -10.13 5.23
C ILE A 135 18.78 -10.53 3.81
N SER A 136 18.06 -11.64 3.64
CA SER A 136 17.69 -12.16 2.32
C SER A 136 16.73 -11.22 1.59
N THR A 137 15.78 -10.61 2.28
CA THR A 137 14.78 -9.70 1.69
C THR A 137 15.42 -8.39 1.23
N ILE A 138 16.36 -7.82 1.98
CA ILE A 138 17.07 -6.60 1.55
C ILE A 138 17.95 -6.86 0.31
N GLU A 139 18.59 -8.02 0.26
CA GLU A 139 19.42 -8.41 -0.89
C GLU A 139 18.55 -8.75 -2.10
N HIS A 140 17.45 -9.49 -1.89
CA HIS A 140 16.55 -10.01 -2.92
C HIS A 140 15.10 -9.57 -2.67
N PRO A 141 14.77 -8.28 -2.85
CA PRO A 141 13.44 -7.74 -2.49
C PRO A 141 12.30 -8.33 -3.33
N PHE A 142 12.57 -8.82 -4.55
CA PHE A 142 11.57 -9.48 -5.40
C PHE A 142 11.04 -10.81 -4.82
N ASN A 143 11.63 -11.32 -3.73
CA ASN A 143 11.09 -12.48 -3.02
C ASN A 143 9.90 -12.11 -2.11
N ILE A 144 9.64 -10.82 -1.88
CA ILE A 144 8.47 -10.38 -1.12
C ILE A 144 7.23 -10.81 -1.88
N THR A 145 6.34 -11.50 -1.17
CA THR A 145 5.10 -12.02 -1.71
C THR A 145 3.93 -11.60 -0.83
N GLN A 146 2.74 -11.53 -1.40
CA GLN A 146 1.51 -11.38 -0.63
C GLN A 146 0.85 -12.72 -0.28
N LYS A 147 1.38 -13.85 -0.79
CA LYS A 147 0.76 -15.16 -0.62
C LYS A 147 0.67 -15.57 0.85
N PHE A 148 -0.56 -15.67 1.36
CA PHE A 148 -0.82 -16.17 2.70
C PHE A 148 -0.37 -17.62 2.84
N GLY A 149 0.24 -17.95 3.97
CA GLY A 149 0.46 -19.33 4.35
C GLY A 149 -0.77 -19.98 4.96
N ASP A 150 -0.85 -21.30 4.87
CA ASP A 150 -1.95 -22.04 5.47
C ASP A 150 -1.89 -22.01 7.02
N VAL A 151 -3.03 -22.21 7.66
CA VAL A 151 -3.04 -22.57 9.09
C VAL A 151 -3.12 -24.10 9.15
N PRO A 152 -2.08 -24.79 9.68
CA PRO A 152 -2.09 -26.23 9.77
C PRO A 152 -3.36 -26.75 10.46
N ILE A 153 -3.96 -27.83 9.92
CA ILE A 153 -5.25 -28.37 10.38
C ILE A 153 -5.26 -28.63 11.89
N ASN A 154 -4.15 -29.08 12.45
CA ASN A 154 -4.00 -29.35 13.88
C ASN A 154 -3.98 -28.09 14.76
N LEU A 155 -3.78 -26.90 14.18
CA LEU A 155 -3.78 -25.60 14.87
C LEU A 155 -5.06 -24.80 14.64
N GLN A 156 -5.84 -25.11 13.60
CA GLN A 156 -7.04 -24.33 13.23
C GLN A 156 -8.05 -24.24 14.37
N ASN A 157 -8.34 -25.35 15.06
CA ASN A 157 -9.31 -25.34 16.16
C ASN A 157 -8.87 -24.45 17.32
N ASP A 158 -7.57 -24.41 17.63
CA ASP A 158 -7.04 -23.57 18.71
C ASP A 158 -7.16 -22.09 18.34
N VAL A 159 -6.81 -21.73 17.10
CA VAL A 159 -6.97 -20.38 16.56
C VAL A 159 -8.44 -19.95 16.59
N ILE A 160 -9.35 -20.78 16.09
CA ILE A 160 -10.79 -20.50 16.06
C ILE A 160 -11.35 -20.34 17.48
N ASN A 161 -10.98 -21.22 18.42
CA ASN A 161 -11.45 -21.14 19.79
C ASN A 161 -10.92 -19.90 20.51
N GLN A 162 -9.67 -19.51 20.25
CA GLN A 162 -9.11 -18.26 20.77
C GLN A 162 -9.89 -17.04 20.26
N GLU A 163 -10.22 -17.00 18.97
CA GLU A 163 -11.00 -15.88 18.41
C GLU A 163 -12.46 -15.86 18.88
N LYS A 164 -13.07 -17.04 19.06
CA LYS A 164 -14.40 -17.17 19.69
C LYS A 164 -14.43 -16.65 21.12
N ALA A 165 -13.38 -16.90 21.89
CA ALA A 165 -13.26 -16.35 23.24
C ALA A 165 -13.14 -14.82 23.25
N GLN A 166 -12.73 -14.21 22.14
CA GLN A 166 -12.70 -12.76 21.92
C GLN A 166 -13.99 -12.22 21.26
N GLY A 167 -15.05 -13.05 21.15
CA GLY A 167 -16.33 -12.66 20.57
C GLY A 167 -16.38 -12.63 19.04
N LYS A 168 -15.33 -13.11 18.34
CA LYS A 168 -15.34 -13.26 16.88
C LYS A 168 -15.82 -14.64 16.48
N ASN A 169 -16.67 -14.71 15.45
CA ASN A 169 -17.13 -15.99 14.92
C ASN A 169 -16.44 -16.28 13.59
N ILE A 170 -15.26 -16.92 13.66
CA ILE A 170 -14.52 -17.39 12.49
C ILE A 170 -14.63 -18.91 12.35
N THR A 171 -14.46 -19.38 11.12
CA THR A 171 -14.49 -20.78 10.69
C THR A 171 -13.16 -21.16 10.03
N ALA A 172 -12.97 -22.44 9.76
CA ALA A 172 -11.80 -22.91 9.00
C ALA A 172 -11.72 -22.30 7.59
N MET A 173 -12.87 -22.00 6.98
CA MET A 173 -12.93 -21.37 5.65
C MET A 173 -12.43 -19.92 5.69
N ASP A 174 -12.62 -19.21 6.80
CA ASP A 174 -12.11 -17.85 6.97
C ASP A 174 -10.58 -17.82 7.13
N LEU A 175 -9.95 -18.95 7.46
CA LEU A 175 -8.50 -19.08 7.55
C LEU A 175 -7.85 -19.43 6.20
N ASP A 176 -8.64 -19.87 5.22
CA ASP A 176 -8.24 -20.16 3.83
C ASP A 176 -8.32 -18.87 2.99
N VAL A 177 -7.28 -18.06 3.11
CA VAL A 177 -7.26 -16.69 2.63
C VAL A 177 -6.79 -16.58 1.19
N LYS A 178 -7.52 -15.80 0.40
CA LYS A 178 -7.01 -15.19 -0.83
C LYS A 178 -6.57 -13.77 -0.53
N SER A 179 -5.29 -13.48 -0.81
CA SER A 179 -4.68 -12.21 -0.42
C SER A 179 -5.25 -11.01 -1.18
N SER A 180 -5.51 -9.95 -0.44
CA SER A 180 -5.74 -8.58 -0.92
C SER A 180 -4.71 -7.61 -0.32
N THR A 181 -3.55 -8.08 0.14
CA THR A 181 -2.51 -7.25 0.76
C THR A 181 -1.52 -6.62 -0.22
N CYS A 182 -1.80 -6.59 -1.52
CA CYS A 182 -0.92 -6.07 -2.56
C CYS A 182 -0.49 -4.60 -2.35
N PRO A 183 -1.33 -3.69 -1.83
CA PRO A 183 -0.87 -2.36 -1.42
C PRO A 183 0.25 -2.43 -0.38
N ALA A 184 0.06 -3.24 0.67
CA ALA A 184 1.00 -3.37 1.77
C ALA A 184 2.29 -4.10 1.37
N ALA A 185 2.18 -5.13 0.53
CA ALA A 185 3.33 -5.85 -0.02
C ALA A 185 4.17 -4.95 -0.95
N SER A 186 3.52 -4.07 -1.73
CA SER A 186 4.23 -3.05 -2.52
C SER A 186 4.97 -2.03 -1.64
N ILE A 187 4.38 -1.61 -0.50
CA ILE A 187 5.04 -0.73 0.48
C ILE A 187 6.26 -1.43 1.09
N GLU A 188 6.11 -2.69 1.50
CA GLU A 188 7.20 -3.53 2.01
C GLU A 188 8.34 -3.66 0.99
N PHE A 189 8.01 -3.99 -0.26
CA PHE A 189 8.97 -4.07 -1.36
C PHE A 189 9.71 -2.75 -1.55
N ASN A 190 8.99 -1.64 -1.55
CA ASN A 190 9.59 -0.32 -1.71
C ASN A 190 10.60 -0.01 -0.58
N LEU A 191 10.26 -0.35 0.66
CA LEU A 191 11.18 -0.22 1.80
C LEU A 191 12.42 -1.10 1.65
N ALA A 192 12.26 -2.38 1.33
CA ALA A 192 13.40 -3.29 1.15
C ALA A 192 14.32 -2.86 -0.02
N HIS A 193 13.71 -2.41 -1.12
CA HIS A 193 14.42 -2.04 -2.34
C HIS A 193 15.15 -0.69 -2.21
N LYS A 194 14.55 0.32 -1.58
CA LYS A 194 15.06 1.70 -1.55
C LYS A 194 15.52 2.19 -0.19
N MET A 195 15.07 1.58 0.90
CA MET A 195 15.30 2.05 2.27
C MET A 195 15.77 0.90 3.18
N PRO A 196 16.89 0.21 2.86
CA PRO A 196 17.30 -1.03 3.53
C PRO A 196 17.48 -0.89 5.05
N ALA A 197 17.99 0.26 5.52
CA ALA A 197 18.16 0.51 6.95
C ALA A 197 16.82 0.70 7.66
N GLU A 198 15.86 1.39 7.02
CA GLU A 198 14.51 1.58 7.56
C GLU A 198 13.72 0.28 7.54
N PHE A 199 13.82 -0.51 6.46
CA PHE A 199 13.25 -1.87 6.41
C PHE A 199 13.75 -2.72 7.59
N ALA A 200 15.08 -2.76 7.80
CA ALA A 200 15.67 -3.51 8.92
C ALA A 200 15.20 -2.97 10.28
N ARG A 201 15.06 -1.65 10.44
CA ARG A 201 14.57 -1.02 11.67
C ARG A 201 13.11 -1.38 11.97
N ILE A 202 12.25 -1.35 10.96
CA ILE A 202 10.85 -1.75 11.08
C ILE A 202 10.78 -3.24 11.42
N ALA A 203 11.50 -4.11 10.69
CA ALA A 203 11.55 -5.54 10.99
C ALA A 203 12.01 -5.82 12.43
N GLU A 204 13.04 -5.11 12.89
CA GLU A 204 13.53 -5.19 14.27
C GLU A 204 12.43 -4.81 15.27
N GLY A 205 11.77 -3.67 15.10
CA GLY A 205 10.72 -3.20 16.00
C GLY A 205 9.51 -4.14 16.05
N LEU A 206 9.03 -4.57 14.88
CA LEU A 206 7.86 -5.43 14.75
C LEU A 206 8.07 -6.85 15.29
N THR A 207 9.30 -7.36 15.27
CA THR A 207 9.65 -8.68 15.82
C THR A 207 10.13 -8.63 17.28
N SER A 208 10.37 -7.43 17.82
CA SER A 208 10.76 -7.21 19.22
C SER A 208 9.59 -7.43 20.17
N GLU A 209 9.85 -7.59 21.48
CA GLU A 209 8.79 -7.71 22.50
C GLU A 209 7.76 -6.56 22.50
N LYS A 210 8.08 -5.41 21.90
CA LYS A 210 7.15 -4.27 21.75
C LYS A 210 6.13 -4.48 20.63
N MET A 211 6.47 -5.28 19.61
CA MET A 211 5.66 -5.50 18.41
C MET A 211 5.18 -4.20 17.76
N SER A 212 6.02 -3.17 17.78
CA SER A 212 5.70 -1.86 17.24
C SER A 212 6.98 -1.10 16.92
N VAL A 213 6.85 -0.08 16.08
CA VAL A 213 7.93 0.82 15.72
C VAL A 213 7.47 2.26 15.83
N SER A 214 8.17 3.06 16.63
CA SER A 214 7.96 4.51 16.66
C SER A 214 8.78 5.16 15.54
N LYS A 215 8.16 6.10 14.83
CA LYS A 215 8.77 6.86 13.74
C LYS A 215 8.54 8.34 13.97
N LYS A 216 9.59 9.15 13.85
CA LYS A 216 9.55 10.61 13.88
C LYS A 216 9.45 11.14 12.46
N ILE A 217 8.34 11.78 12.14
CA ILE A 217 8.08 12.35 10.83
C ILE A 217 8.15 13.87 10.96
N ASN A 218 8.94 14.49 10.09
CA ASN A 218 8.83 15.93 9.91
C ASN A 218 7.57 16.20 9.09
N VAL A 219 6.68 17.01 9.63
CA VAL A 219 5.38 17.31 9.03
C VAL A 219 5.56 18.02 7.68
N ASP A 220 6.64 18.78 7.49
CA ASP A 220 6.97 19.41 6.22
C ASP A 220 7.33 18.39 5.13
N ASP A 221 7.68 17.14 5.51
CA ASP A 221 8.00 16.07 4.57
C ASP A 221 6.74 15.31 4.10
N LEU A 222 5.57 15.54 4.70
CA LEU A 222 4.31 14.91 4.29
C LEU A 222 3.61 15.72 3.18
N SER A 223 2.78 15.06 2.37
CA SER A 223 2.09 15.78 1.27
C SER A 223 1.04 16.77 1.78
N GLN A 224 0.44 16.43 2.92
CA GLN A 224 -0.61 17.16 3.61
C GLN A 224 -0.02 18.14 4.63
N GLY A 225 -0.69 19.29 4.84
CA GLY A 225 -0.30 20.22 5.89
C GLY A 225 -0.45 19.61 7.29
N LEU A 226 0.08 20.31 8.31
CA LEU A 226 0.03 19.84 9.71
C LEU A 226 -1.38 19.45 10.19
N ILE A 227 -2.35 20.34 9.97
CA ILE A 227 -3.73 20.11 10.46
C ILE A 227 -4.35 18.88 9.81
N ASP A 228 -4.17 18.74 8.50
CA ASP A 228 -4.71 17.63 7.72
C ASP A 228 -4.06 16.31 8.12
N THR A 229 -2.74 16.32 8.33
CA THR A 229 -1.99 15.17 8.85
C THR A 229 -2.54 14.71 10.20
N ILE A 230 -2.72 15.64 11.15
CA ILE A 230 -3.26 15.32 12.48
C ILE A 230 -4.69 14.81 12.38
N TRP A 231 -5.51 15.39 11.51
CA TRP A 231 -6.87 14.90 11.28
C TRP A 231 -6.85 13.47 10.75
N MET A 232 -6.05 13.17 9.72
CA MET A 232 -5.94 11.82 9.15
C MET A 232 -5.46 10.81 10.18
N LEU A 233 -4.46 11.15 11.01
CA LEU A 233 -3.97 10.25 12.05
C LEU A 233 -5.05 9.92 13.09
N ASN A 234 -5.83 10.92 13.51
CA ASN A 234 -6.96 10.70 14.42
C ASN A 234 -8.04 9.83 13.76
N GLU A 235 -8.37 10.14 12.50
CA GLU A 235 -9.42 9.47 11.76
C GLU A 235 -9.10 8.00 11.48
N PHE A 236 -7.82 7.70 11.21
CA PHE A 236 -7.32 6.34 11.02
C PHE A 236 -6.96 5.65 12.36
N GLY A 237 -7.16 6.32 13.50
CA GLY A 237 -6.84 5.77 14.82
C GLY A 237 -5.34 5.48 15.03
N THR A 238 -4.46 6.13 14.28
CA THR A 238 -3.02 5.93 14.37
C THR A 238 -2.49 6.63 15.62
N GLU A 239 -1.86 5.88 16.52
CA GLU A 239 -1.27 6.44 17.73
C GLU A 239 -0.14 7.42 17.37
N HIS A 240 -0.30 8.66 17.82
CA HIS A 240 0.63 9.73 17.49
C HIS A 240 0.77 10.75 18.63
N LYS A 241 1.89 11.47 18.61
CA LYS A 241 2.21 12.52 19.55
C LYS A 241 3.03 13.61 18.86
N MET A 242 2.68 14.86 19.07
CA MET A 242 3.54 15.98 18.69
C MET A 242 4.72 16.07 19.66
N GLU A 243 5.94 15.99 19.15
CA GLU A 243 7.15 16.26 19.95
C GLU A 243 7.46 17.77 19.95
N ASP A 244 7.25 18.42 18.81
CA ASP A 244 7.30 19.86 18.61
C ASP A 244 6.42 20.23 17.40
N TRP A 245 6.38 21.51 17.00
CA TRP A 245 5.53 22.02 15.92
C TRP A 245 5.84 21.46 14.52
N LYS A 246 7.00 20.83 14.32
CA LYS A 246 7.44 20.25 13.05
C LYS A 246 7.60 18.74 13.12
N THR A 247 7.74 18.16 14.31
CA THR A 247 8.04 16.75 14.49
C THR A 247 6.88 16.01 15.14
N LEU A 248 6.38 15.01 14.42
CA LEU A 248 5.36 14.08 14.85
C LEU A 248 6.00 12.72 15.14
N SER A 249 5.76 12.16 16.32
CA SER A 249 6.01 10.74 16.58
C SER A 249 4.75 9.94 16.27
N VAL A 250 4.84 8.96 15.37
CA VAL A 250 3.79 7.98 15.09
C VAL A 250 4.23 6.59 15.53
N ASN A 251 3.30 5.75 15.98
CA ASN A 251 3.56 4.36 16.33
C ASN A 251 2.90 3.44 15.31
N LEU A 252 3.71 2.65 14.60
CA LEU A 252 3.26 1.68 13.61
C LEU A 252 3.24 0.29 14.25
N LYS A 253 2.14 -0.43 14.15
CA LYS A 253 1.98 -1.78 14.70
C LYS A 253 1.06 -2.65 13.82
N PRO A 254 1.29 -3.97 13.78
CA PRO A 254 0.40 -4.89 13.12
C PRO A 254 -0.91 -5.02 13.89
N ASP A 255 -1.91 -5.62 13.25
CA ASP A 255 -3.11 -6.04 13.95
C ASP A 255 -2.78 -7.15 14.98
N ARG A 256 -3.70 -7.36 15.93
CA ARG A 256 -3.47 -8.28 17.05
C ARG A 256 -3.23 -9.73 16.62
N ASN A 257 -3.76 -10.13 15.47
CA ASN A 257 -3.77 -11.51 15.00
C ASN A 257 -2.56 -11.82 14.12
N ALA A 258 -1.81 -10.82 13.67
CA ALA A 258 -0.58 -11.00 12.90
C ALA A 258 0.45 -11.88 13.62
N ILE A 259 0.54 -11.79 14.94
CA ILE A 259 1.47 -12.62 15.72
C ILE A 259 1.13 -14.11 15.66
N ILE A 260 -0.15 -14.46 15.48
CA ILE A 260 -0.57 -15.86 15.33
C ILE A 260 -0.04 -16.39 14.00
N ARG A 261 -0.29 -15.67 12.90
CA ARG A 261 0.24 -16.00 11.56
C ARG A 261 1.77 -16.03 11.56
N ALA A 262 2.43 -15.06 12.19
CA ALA A 262 3.89 -14.97 12.25
C ALA A 262 4.52 -16.19 12.97
N ARG A 263 3.90 -16.68 14.05
CA ARG A 263 4.35 -17.90 14.74
C ARG A 263 4.17 -19.15 13.90
N ILE A 264 3.07 -19.23 13.14
CA ILE A 264 2.81 -20.32 12.20
C ILE A 264 3.89 -20.29 11.12
N GLN A 265 4.11 -19.16 10.45
CA GLN A 265 5.13 -19.04 9.39
C GLN A 265 6.56 -19.25 9.91
N ASN A 266 6.83 -18.95 11.18
CA ASN A 266 8.14 -19.26 11.76
C ASN A 266 8.45 -20.78 11.79
N THR A 267 7.42 -21.64 11.73
CA THR A 267 7.55 -23.09 11.90
C THR A 267 7.08 -23.90 10.68
N TYR A 268 6.01 -23.46 10.02
CA TYR A 268 5.27 -24.22 9.00
C TYR A 268 5.27 -23.55 7.62
N LYS A 269 6.00 -22.45 7.43
CA LYS A 269 6.03 -21.73 6.16
C LYS A 269 6.42 -22.63 4.99
N ASP A 270 5.55 -22.73 4.01
CA ASP A 270 5.84 -23.39 2.74
C ASP A 270 6.63 -22.48 1.79
N LYS A 271 7.11 -23.09 0.70
CA LYS A 271 7.80 -22.36 -0.35
C LYS A 271 6.87 -21.28 -0.95
N ASP A 272 7.43 -20.09 -1.15
CA ASP A 272 6.77 -18.95 -1.78
C ASP A 272 5.61 -18.35 -0.97
N GLU A 273 5.48 -18.70 0.31
CA GLU A 273 4.58 -18.01 1.23
C GLU A 273 5.28 -16.88 1.96
N ARG A 274 4.46 -15.96 2.50
CA ARG A 274 4.92 -14.86 3.35
C ARG A 274 5.81 -15.35 4.48
N SER A 275 6.92 -14.64 4.63
CA SER A 275 7.86 -14.77 5.73
C SER A 275 7.28 -14.25 7.06
N VAL A 276 7.98 -14.45 8.18
CA VAL A 276 7.59 -13.84 9.46
C VAL A 276 7.61 -12.32 9.35
N VAL A 277 8.59 -11.79 8.61
CA VAL A 277 8.75 -10.36 8.36
C VAL A 277 7.60 -9.84 7.49
N ASP A 278 7.27 -10.54 6.41
CA ASP A 278 6.21 -10.15 5.47
C ASP A 278 4.86 -10.10 6.19
N VAL A 279 4.54 -11.12 7.00
CA VAL A 279 3.29 -11.13 7.80
C VAL A 279 3.18 -9.90 8.68
N LEU A 280 4.24 -9.58 9.44
CA LEU A 280 4.20 -8.47 10.40
C LEU A 280 4.22 -7.10 9.71
N MET A 281 5.01 -6.94 8.64
CA MET A 281 5.09 -5.69 7.88
C MET A 281 3.78 -5.43 7.13
N GLN A 282 3.30 -6.40 6.36
CA GLN A 282 2.08 -6.21 5.57
C GLN A 282 0.87 -5.99 6.48
N SER A 283 0.75 -6.75 7.58
CA SER A 283 -0.26 -6.49 8.60
C SER A 283 -0.15 -5.06 9.16
N THR A 284 1.06 -4.56 9.43
CA THR A 284 1.25 -3.19 9.93
C THR A 284 0.70 -2.15 8.96
N PHE A 285 1.03 -2.27 7.67
CA PHE A 285 0.59 -1.29 6.68
C PHE A 285 -0.90 -1.41 6.35
N MET A 286 -1.43 -2.64 6.28
CA MET A 286 -2.86 -2.89 6.16
C MET A 286 -3.62 -2.32 7.36
N ASN A 287 -3.16 -2.59 8.58
CA ASN A 287 -3.83 -2.16 9.80
C ASN A 287 -3.84 -0.62 9.93
N ILE A 288 -2.75 0.05 9.57
CA ILE A 288 -2.69 1.51 9.58
C ILE A 288 -3.59 2.10 8.49
N GLY A 289 -3.53 1.59 7.27
CA GLY A 289 -4.38 2.05 6.16
C GLY A 289 -5.87 1.78 6.40
N ALA A 290 -6.22 0.69 7.06
CA ALA A 290 -7.60 0.25 7.31
C ALA A 290 -8.16 0.75 8.65
N GLN A 291 -7.75 1.94 9.11
CA GLN A 291 -8.22 2.57 10.34
C GLN A 291 -8.15 1.67 11.59
N ASN A 292 -7.11 0.83 11.69
CA ASN A 292 -6.90 -0.16 12.74
C ASN A 292 -7.98 -1.24 12.87
N THR A 293 -8.65 -1.60 11.76
CA THR A 293 -9.70 -2.62 11.74
C THR A 293 -9.31 -3.93 11.02
N TYR A 294 -8.09 -4.02 10.50
CA TYR A 294 -7.61 -5.17 9.75
C TYR A 294 -7.45 -6.42 10.63
N ASP A 295 -7.65 -7.60 10.04
CA ASP A 295 -7.47 -8.91 10.66
C ASP A 295 -6.60 -9.83 9.80
N SER A 296 -5.37 -10.08 10.24
CA SER A 296 -4.43 -10.99 9.55
C SER A 296 -4.87 -12.45 9.49
N LEU A 297 -5.87 -12.88 10.26
CA LEU A 297 -6.35 -14.27 10.14
C LEU A 297 -7.22 -14.46 8.90
N THR A 298 -8.03 -13.46 8.57
CA THR A 298 -9.05 -13.58 7.52
C THR A 298 -8.79 -12.68 6.32
N ASP A 299 -7.79 -11.78 6.43
CA ASP A 299 -7.48 -10.75 5.44
C ASP A 299 -8.65 -9.81 5.15
N LYS A 300 -9.39 -9.49 6.22
CA LYS A 300 -10.55 -8.61 6.18
C LYS A 300 -10.33 -7.39 7.04
N ARG A 301 -11.02 -6.31 6.71
CA ARG A 301 -11.13 -5.07 7.50
C ARG A 301 -12.59 -4.68 7.67
N ILE A 302 -12.86 -3.74 8.58
CA ILE A 302 -14.17 -3.10 8.69
C ILE A 302 -14.06 -1.77 7.94
N PRO A 303 -14.57 -1.67 6.70
CA PRO A 303 -14.39 -0.47 5.92
C PRO A 303 -15.25 0.68 6.47
N LYS A 304 -14.70 1.88 6.47
CA LYS A 304 -15.41 3.11 6.89
C LYS A 304 -15.92 3.94 5.71
N TYR A 305 -15.25 3.85 4.56
CA TYR A 305 -15.46 4.72 3.39
C TYR A 305 -15.92 3.98 2.14
N ASN A 306 -16.09 2.66 2.22
CA ASN A 306 -16.59 1.83 1.13
C ASN A 306 -17.25 0.59 1.72
N ASP A 307 -17.82 -0.24 0.84
CA ASP A 307 -18.42 -1.53 1.22
C ASP A 307 -17.42 -2.70 1.06
N ASP A 308 -16.18 -2.45 0.62
CA ASP A 308 -15.15 -3.48 0.39
C ASP A 308 -14.36 -3.76 1.67
N ASP A 309 -14.52 -4.96 2.20
CA ASP A 309 -13.83 -5.44 3.39
C ASP A 309 -12.42 -5.97 3.11
N SER A 310 -11.92 -5.81 1.88
CA SER A 310 -10.59 -6.23 1.44
C SER A 310 -9.74 -5.07 0.94
N GLY A 311 -8.42 -5.28 0.84
CA GLY A 311 -7.48 -4.30 0.28
C GLY A 311 -7.43 -2.98 1.04
N LEU A 312 -6.83 -1.98 0.38
CA LEU A 312 -6.87 -0.58 0.78
C LEU A 312 -7.30 0.23 -0.44
N ILE A 313 -8.15 1.23 -0.25
CA ILE A 313 -8.39 2.20 -1.33
C ILE A 313 -7.16 3.10 -1.52
N ASP A 314 -7.15 3.83 -2.62
CA ASP A 314 -6.07 4.70 -3.06
C ASP A 314 -5.60 5.69 -1.97
N ILE A 315 -6.52 6.37 -1.26
CA ILE A 315 -6.19 7.29 -0.16
C ILE A 315 -5.60 6.54 1.05
N GLU A 316 -6.20 5.39 1.41
CA GLU A 316 -5.75 4.57 2.54
C GLU A 316 -4.35 4.00 2.31
N LYS A 317 -4.11 3.52 1.09
CA LYS A 317 -2.81 3.04 0.62
C LYS A 317 -1.79 4.16 0.65
N ASN A 318 -2.13 5.33 0.11
CA ASN A 318 -1.20 6.46 0.06
C ASN A 318 -0.84 6.94 1.47
N PHE A 319 -1.81 7.01 2.38
CA PHE A 319 -1.58 7.31 3.79
C PHE A 319 -0.63 6.30 4.46
N ALA A 320 -0.86 4.99 4.26
CA ALA A 320 0.03 3.95 4.77
C ALA A 320 1.45 4.06 4.19
N GLU A 321 1.58 4.34 2.89
CA GLU A 321 2.86 4.53 2.21
C GLU A 321 3.64 5.74 2.74
N GLU A 322 2.97 6.87 2.97
CA GLU A 322 3.58 8.07 3.55
C GLU A 322 4.11 7.81 4.96
N LEU A 323 3.33 7.15 5.82
CA LEU A 323 3.78 6.83 7.18
C LEU A 323 4.91 5.81 7.19
N ALA A 324 4.85 4.81 6.32
CA ALA A 324 5.88 3.79 6.19
C ALA A 324 7.22 4.40 5.73
N THR A 325 7.19 5.25 4.71
CA THR A 325 8.40 5.85 4.13
C THR A 325 8.86 7.11 4.86
N GLY A 326 7.94 7.87 5.45
CA GLY A 326 8.19 9.23 5.95
C GLY A 326 8.40 10.24 4.82
N LYS A 327 7.89 9.93 3.62
CA LYS A 327 8.00 10.78 2.43
C LYS A 327 6.61 11.09 1.89
N GLY A 328 6.35 12.37 1.67
CA GLY A 328 5.08 12.88 1.19
C GLY A 328 4.81 12.49 -0.26
N LYS A 329 3.67 11.85 -0.48
CA LYS A 329 3.16 11.45 -1.78
C LYS A 329 1.70 11.88 -1.88
N VAL A 330 1.33 12.40 -3.03
CA VAL A 330 -0.06 12.74 -3.35
C VAL A 330 -0.62 11.57 -4.16
N CYS A 331 -1.82 11.11 -3.79
CA CYS A 331 -2.55 10.18 -4.62
C CYS A 331 -3.04 10.93 -5.87
N VAL A 332 -2.63 10.48 -7.05
CA VAL A 332 -3.10 11.01 -8.33
C VAL A 332 -3.94 9.94 -9.01
N THR A 333 -5.19 10.28 -9.32
CA THR A 333 -6.12 9.44 -10.07
C THR A 333 -6.09 9.84 -11.54
N TYR A 334 -5.82 8.87 -12.42
CA TYR A 334 -5.64 9.06 -13.86
C TYR A 334 -6.83 8.55 -14.69
N GLN A 335 -7.47 7.46 -14.28
CA GLN A 335 -8.67 6.95 -14.94
C GLN A 335 -9.94 7.59 -14.38
N LYS A 336 -10.87 7.90 -15.28
CA LYS A 336 -12.22 8.33 -14.91
C LYS A 336 -13.18 7.16 -15.02
N ILE A 337 -13.60 6.66 -13.86
CA ILE A 337 -14.60 5.60 -13.73
C ILE A 337 -15.91 6.25 -13.27
N ASP A 338 -17.00 5.93 -13.95
CA ASP A 338 -18.32 6.45 -13.62
C ASP A 338 -19.04 5.64 -12.54
N ASP A 339 -20.26 6.09 -12.23
CA ASP A 339 -21.11 5.57 -11.19
C ASP A 339 -21.61 4.12 -11.37
N THR A 340 -21.32 3.56 -12.54
CA THR A 340 -21.67 2.18 -12.86
C THR A 340 -20.44 1.26 -12.83
N GLY A 341 -19.28 1.80 -12.44
CA GLY A 341 -18.01 1.11 -12.49
C GLY A 341 -17.44 1.02 -13.90
N LYS A 342 -17.81 1.94 -14.80
CA LYS A 342 -17.35 1.92 -16.20
C LYS A 342 -16.25 2.94 -16.44
N LEU A 343 -15.17 2.53 -17.10
CA LEU A 343 -14.13 3.44 -17.58
C LEU A 343 -14.68 4.32 -18.72
N VAL A 344 -14.83 5.61 -18.44
CA VAL A 344 -15.41 6.61 -19.37
C VAL A 344 -14.40 7.62 -19.89
N GLY A 345 -13.19 7.65 -19.35
CA GLY A 345 -12.13 8.54 -19.81
C GLY A 345 -10.91 8.57 -18.90
N TYR A 346 -10.15 9.65 -19.01
CA TYR A 346 -8.95 9.90 -18.22
C TYR A 346 -8.98 11.33 -17.69
N GLU A 347 -8.42 11.54 -16.49
CA GLU A 347 -8.33 12.85 -15.85
C GLU A 347 -7.20 13.70 -16.45
N CYS A 348 -6.18 13.07 -17.03
CA CYS A 348 -5.13 13.76 -17.78
C CYS A 348 -4.63 12.97 -18.99
N GLU A 349 -3.81 13.62 -19.82
CA GLU A 349 -3.21 13.00 -21.00
C GLU A 349 -2.24 11.88 -20.61
N GLN A 350 -2.16 10.84 -21.44
CA GLN A 350 -1.27 9.70 -21.19
C GLN A 350 0.21 10.13 -21.10
N SER A 351 0.61 11.15 -21.86
CA SER A 351 1.97 11.72 -21.78
C SER A 351 2.28 12.32 -20.41
N GLU A 352 1.28 12.94 -19.76
CA GLU A 352 1.42 13.53 -18.44
C GLU A 352 1.50 12.44 -17.36
N THR A 353 0.67 11.39 -17.46
CA THR A 353 0.78 10.21 -16.59
C THR A 353 2.19 9.60 -16.67
N LEU A 354 2.72 9.44 -17.88
CA LEU A 354 4.07 8.92 -18.10
C LEU A 354 5.14 9.86 -17.52
N GLU A 355 4.97 11.17 -17.65
CA GLU A 355 5.88 12.18 -17.10
C GLU A 355 5.92 12.12 -15.57
N HIS A 356 4.78 12.02 -14.89
CA HIS A 356 4.71 11.85 -13.44
C HIS A 356 5.50 10.62 -12.96
N ILE A 357 5.31 9.48 -13.62
CA ILE A 357 6.02 8.24 -13.29
C ILE A 357 7.52 8.40 -13.57
N GLN A 358 7.89 8.91 -14.75
CA GLN A 358 9.28 9.04 -15.15
C GLN A 358 10.05 10.03 -14.25
N ASN A 359 9.44 11.16 -13.90
CA ASN A 359 10.06 12.15 -13.03
C ASN A 359 10.23 11.63 -11.59
N THR A 360 9.28 10.83 -11.11
CA THR A 360 9.42 10.15 -9.80
C THR A 360 10.59 9.17 -9.80
N LEU A 361 10.69 8.34 -10.84
CA LEU A 361 11.80 7.39 -11.01
C LEU A 361 13.16 8.10 -11.13
N ASN A 362 13.21 9.21 -11.87
CA ASN A 362 14.40 10.05 -11.99
C ASN A 362 14.82 10.67 -10.64
N GLY A 363 13.86 10.95 -9.76
CA GLY A 363 14.09 11.36 -8.36
C GLY A 363 14.62 10.24 -7.46
N GLY A 364 14.67 9.01 -7.96
CA GLY A 364 15.21 7.84 -7.27
C GLY A 364 14.17 6.99 -6.53
N ASP A 365 12.90 7.41 -6.52
CA ASP A 365 11.80 6.70 -5.85
C ASP A 365 11.10 5.71 -6.80
N ASN A 366 10.64 4.59 -6.27
CA ASN A 366 9.72 3.72 -7.01
C ASN A 366 8.30 4.33 -6.98
N VAL A 367 7.47 3.90 -7.93
CA VAL A 367 6.06 4.31 -8.03
C VAL A 367 5.16 3.10 -7.80
N ILE A 368 4.44 3.08 -6.68
CA ILE A 368 3.39 2.08 -6.44
C ILE A 368 2.12 2.58 -7.14
N ILE A 369 1.65 1.81 -8.11
CA ILE A 369 0.46 2.09 -8.91
C ILE A 369 -0.65 1.10 -8.60
N GLY A 370 -1.90 1.55 -8.69
CA GLY A 370 -3.05 0.69 -8.85
C GLY A 370 -3.50 0.73 -10.31
N TYR A 371 -3.74 -0.43 -10.91
CA TYR A 371 -4.26 -0.52 -12.28
C TYR A 371 -5.51 -1.40 -12.33
N THR A 372 -6.37 -1.16 -13.31
CA THR A 372 -7.67 -1.83 -13.44
C THR A 372 -7.69 -2.82 -14.60
N TYR A 373 -8.56 -3.81 -14.47
CA TYR A 373 -8.97 -4.71 -15.54
C TYR A 373 -10.38 -4.31 -15.99
N CYS A 374 -10.54 -4.10 -17.29
CA CYS A 374 -11.84 -3.81 -17.89
C CYS A 374 -12.28 -4.95 -18.81
N ASP A 375 -13.59 -5.22 -18.84
CA ASP A 375 -14.18 -6.04 -19.90
C ASP A 375 -14.28 -5.27 -21.23
N LYS A 376 -14.81 -5.94 -22.26
CA LYS A 376 -14.99 -5.37 -23.61
C LYS A 376 -15.92 -4.15 -23.66
N ASP A 377 -16.76 -3.96 -22.65
CA ASP A 377 -17.75 -2.90 -22.54
C ASP A 377 -17.27 -1.77 -21.60
N ASN A 378 -15.99 -1.82 -21.22
CA ASN A 378 -15.27 -0.94 -20.29
C ASN A 378 -15.74 -1.02 -18.84
N ASN A 379 -16.47 -2.07 -18.44
CA ASN A 379 -16.79 -2.26 -17.02
C ASN A 379 -15.54 -2.73 -16.29
N VAL A 380 -15.22 -2.10 -15.15
CA VAL A 380 -14.12 -2.53 -14.28
C VAL A 380 -14.53 -3.83 -13.61
N ILE A 381 -13.70 -4.86 -13.79
CA ILE A 381 -13.92 -6.21 -13.26
C ILE A 381 -12.88 -6.63 -12.21
N GLY A 382 -11.93 -5.74 -11.92
CA GLY A 382 -10.94 -5.92 -10.87
C GLY A 382 -9.83 -4.88 -10.96
N GLY A 383 -8.91 -4.93 -10.01
CA GLY A 383 -7.69 -4.13 -9.99
C GLY A 383 -6.57 -4.85 -9.25
N HIS A 384 -5.38 -4.28 -9.31
CA HIS A 384 -4.19 -4.79 -8.60
C HIS A 384 -3.15 -3.69 -8.40
N GLU A 385 -2.38 -3.81 -7.33
CA GLU A 385 -1.26 -2.91 -7.02
C GLU A 385 0.08 -3.56 -7.37
N ILE A 386 0.88 -2.84 -8.17
CA ILE A 386 2.25 -3.22 -8.50
C ILE A 386 3.20 -2.04 -8.35
N THR A 387 4.50 -2.32 -8.28
CA THR A 387 5.52 -1.28 -8.12
C THR A 387 6.34 -1.12 -9.40
N ILE A 388 6.28 0.06 -10.03
CA ILE A 388 7.18 0.44 -11.12
C ILE A 388 8.52 0.89 -10.52
N ILE A 389 9.60 0.25 -10.94
CA ILE A 389 10.97 0.51 -10.46
C ILE A 389 11.90 1.11 -11.51
N GLY A 390 11.46 1.16 -12.77
CA GLY A 390 12.25 1.72 -13.87
C GLY A 390 11.50 1.75 -15.19
N ILE A 391 12.11 2.40 -16.18
CA ILE A 391 11.67 2.42 -17.57
C ILE A 391 12.88 2.03 -18.43
N GLU A 392 12.70 1.03 -19.29
CA GLU A 392 13.73 0.58 -20.23
C GLU A 392 13.24 0.68 -21.67
N ASN A 393 14.18 0.85 -22.60
CA ASN A 393 13.91 0.77 -24.04
C ASN A 393 14.48 -0.54 -24.57
N ASP A 394 13.74 -1.23 -25.44
CA ASP A 394 14.33 -2.30 -26.22
C ASP A 394 15.23 -1.75 -27.35
N LYS A 395 15.87 -2.66 -28.09
CA LYS A 395 16.77 -2.31 -29.20
C LYS A 395 16.07 -1.55 -30.35
N LYS A 396 14.74 -1.56 -30.40
CA LYS A 396 13.92 -0.87 -31.42
C LYS A 396 13.33 0.44 -30.88
N GLY A 397 13.60 0.79 -29.63
CA GLY A 397 13.09 1.99 -28.98
C GLY A 397 11.70 1.85 -28.35
N LYS A 398 11.12 0.63 -28.28
CA LYS A 398 9.85 0.41 -27.56
C LYS A 398 10.11 0.49 -26.06
N LYS A 399 9.29 1.27 -25.35
CA LYS A 399 9.41 1.50 -23.91
C LYS A 399 8.71 0.40 -23.11
N TYR A 400 9.33 -0.03 -22.02
CA TYR A 400 8.80 -0.97 -21.04
C TYR A 400 8.90 -0.39 -19.64
N PHE A 401 7.83 -0.51 -18.86
CA PHE A 401 7.92 -0.41 -17.41
C PHE A 401 8.59 -1.68 -16.88
N VAL A 402 9.56 -1.49 -16.01
CA VAL A 402 10.16 -2.55 -15.19
C VAL A 402 9.44 -2.52 -13.85
N CYS A 403 8.79 -3.63 -13.48
CA CYS A 403 7.90 -3.71 -12.34
C CYS A 403 8.29 -4.85 -11.39
N ASN A 404 7.86 -4.73 -10.13
CA ASN A 404 7.65 -5.84 -9.22
C ASN A 404 6.15 -6.03 -9.03
N ASP A 405 5.71 -7.29 -9.12
CA ASP A 405 4.39 -7.75 -8.74
C ASP A 405 4.57 -8.77 -7.62
N THR A 406 3.92 -8.55 -6.48
CA THR A 406 4.07 -9.42 -5.31
C THR A 406 3.14 -10.64 -5.34
N ASP A 407 2.30 -10.75 -6.38
CA ASP A 407 1.29 -11.81 -6.55
C ASP A 407 1.61 -12.82 -7.65
N ASP A 408 2.55 -12.51 -8.54
CA ASP A 408 2.80 -13.30 -9.75
C ASP A 408 3.62 -14.59 -9.50
N GLY A 409 4.16 -14.75 -8.28
CA GLY A 409 5.02 -15.87 -7.91
C GLY A 409 6.42 -15.82 -8.55
N VAL A 410 6.83 -14.66 -9.09
CA VAL A 410 8.08 -14.46 -9.80
C VAL A 410 9.05 -13.62 -8.96
N SER A 411 10.19 -14.23 -8.62
CA SER A 411 11.24 -13.59 -7.80
C SER A 411 12.18 -12.66 -8.58
N GLU A 412 11.69 -12.05 -9.66
CA GLU A 412 12.45 -11.15 -10.52
C GLU A 412 11.59 -10.01 -11.07
N ALA A 413 12.23 -9.01 -11.68
CA ALA A 413 11.50 -7.91 -12.28
C ALA A 413 10.78 -8.36 -13.55
N ILE A 414 9.51 -7.98 -13.68
CA ILE A 414 8.70 -8.19 -14.88
C ILE A 414 8.68 -6.94 -15.75
N LYS A 415 8.38 -7.12 -17.04
CA LYS A 415 8.36 -6.02 -18.01
C LYS A 415 6.99 -5.90 -18.67
N TYR A 416 6.38 -4.73 -18.55
CA TYR A 416 5.15 -4.39 -19.25
C TYR A 416 5.44 -3.36 -20.34
N PRO A 417 4.94 -3.55 -21.57
CA PRO A 417 4.92 -2.48 -22.56
C PRO A 417 4.22 -1.24 -21.99
N VAL A 418 4.87 -0.07 -22.08
CA VAL A 418 4.29 1.19 -21.59
C VAL A 418 2.94 1.44 -22.25
N GLU A 419 2.84 1.21 -23.56
CA GLU A 419 1.60 1.40 -24.33
C GLU A 419 0.42 0.51 -23.87
N GLU A 420 0.70 -0.62 -23.22
CA GLU A 420 -0.33 -1.55 -22.75
C GLU A 420 -0.73 -1.30 -21.29
N LEU A 421 0.23 -0.93 -20.43
CA LEU A 421 -0.02 -0.72 -19.01
C LEU A 421 -0.44 0.72 -18.69
N LEU A 422 0.16 1.73 -19.35
CA LEU A 422 -0.09 3.15 -19.05
C LEU A 422 -1.59 3.52 -19.07
N PRO A 423 -2.40 3.09 -20.06
CA PRO A 423 -3.84 3.40 -20.07
C PRO A 423 -4.64 2.65 -19.00
N LYS A 424 -4.05 1.65 -18.34
CA LYS A 424 -4.71 0.87 -17.27
C LYS A 424 -4.42 1.41 -15.88
N ILE A 425 -3.42 2.29 -15.75
CA ILE A 425 -3.05 2.87 -14.46
C ILE A 425 -4.22 3.73 -13.99
N HIS A 426 -4.87 3.31 -12.91
CA HIS A 426 -5.96 4.04 -12.28
C HIS A 426 -5.40 5.13 -11.38
N HIS A 427 -4.45 4.81 -10.51
CA HIS A 427 -3.92 5.76 -9.55
C HIS A 427 -2.45 5.48 -9.22
N ALA A 428 -1.74 6.49 -8.71
CA ALA A 428 -0.37 6.36 -8.24
C ALA A 428 -0.06 7.33 -7.09
N GLY A 429 0.84 6.93 -6.20
CA GLY A 429 1.42 7.84 -5.20
C GLY A 429 2.61 8.60 -5.78
N ILE A 430 2.45 9.90 -6.04
CA ILE A 430 3.45 10.75 -6.69
C ILE A 430 4.00 11.80 -5.72
N PRO A 431 5.34 11.97 -5.59
CA PRO A 431 5.91 13.03 -4.76
C PRO A 431 5.41 14.41 -5.19
N LYS A 432 4.97 15.23 -4.23
CA LYS A 432 4.45 16.59 -4.48
C LYS A 432 5.37 17.46 -5.38
N PRO A 433 6.70 17.43 -5.24
CA PRO A 433 7.59 18.21 -6.12
C PRO A 433 7.52 17.83 -7.60
N VAL A 434 7.07 16.61 -7.94
CA VAL A 434 6.92 16.14 -9.32
C VAL A 434 5.67 16.73 -9.98
N LEU A 435 4.66 17.14 -9.20
CA LEU A 435 3.35 17.61 -9.67
C LEU A 435 3.28 19.13 -9.91
N VAL A 436 4.36 19.87 -9.62
CA VAL A 436 4.34 21.34 -9.69
C VAL A 436 4.19 21.79 -11.14
N ASN A 437 3.11 22.54 -11.41
CA ASN A 437 2.70 23.24 -12.65
C ASN A 437 1.43 22.72 -13.35
N ASN A 438 0.89 21.54 -13.02
CA ASN A 438 -0.25 20.97 -13.79
C ASN A 438 -1.43 20.41 -12.96
N VAL A 439 -1.43 20.52 -11.63
CA VAL A 439 -2.44 19.81 -10.79
C VAL A 439 -3.13 20.73 -9.77
N GLU A 440 -4.46 20.71 -9.75
CA GLU A 440 -5.26 21.26 -8.65
C GLU A 440 -5.33 20.24 -7.50
N PHE A 441 -4.88 20.65 -6.31
CA PHE A 441 -4.91 19.78 -5.12
C PHE A 441 -6.26 19.90 -4.41
N VAL A 442 -6.94 18.77 -4.24
CA VAL A 442 -7.99 18.61 -3.23
C VAL A 442 -7.34 18.07 -1.97
N GLU A 443 -7.62 18.69 -0.82
CA GLU A 443 -7.11 18.20 0.46
C GLU A 443 -7.70 16.82 0.77
N GLY A 444 -6.87 15.84 1.13
CA GLY A 444 -7.30 14.43 1.24
C GLY A 444 -8.43 14.18 2.25
N TRP A 445 -8.58 15.03 3.27
CA TRP A 445 -9.70 14.96 4.20
C TRP A 445 -11.02 15.42 3.56
N LYS A 446 -10.99 16.39 2.64
CA LYS A 446 -12.19 16.84 1.91
C LYS A 446 -12.71 15.69 1.06
N GLU A 447 -11.80 14.96 0.44
CA GLU A 447 -12.11 13.76 -0.33
C GLU A 447 -12.70 12.66 0.56
N LEU A 448 -12.06 12.31 1.68
CA LEU A 448 -12.59 11.31 2.62
C LEU A 448 -13.96 11.69 3.20
N ILE A 449 -14.18 12.96 3.54
CA ILE A 449 -15.50 13.44 4.01
C ILE A 449 -16.53 13.37 2.88
N GLN A 450 -16.14 13.69 1.65
CA GLN A 450 -17.03 13.62 0.50
C GLN A 450 -17.45 12.17 0.23
N VAL A 451 -16.48 11.25 0.19
CA VAL A 451 -16.72 9.81 0.08
C VAL A 451 -17.68 9.35 1.17
N TYR A 452 -17.42 9.67 2.44
CA TYR A 452 -18.31 9.29 3.54
C TYR A 452 -19.75 9.82 3.39
N LYS A 453 -19.92 11.07 2.91
CA LYS A 453 -21.24 11.65 2.67
C LYS A 453 -21.97 10.95 1.54
N ASP A 454 -21.27 10.65 0.46
CA ASP A 454 -21.83 10.03 -0.73
C ASP A 454 -22.23 8.58 -0.44
N THR A 455 -21.37 7.81 0.24
CA THR A 455 -21.70 6.45 0.71
C THR A 455 -22.96 6.45 1.58
N LYS A 456 -23.07 7.39 2.53
CA LYS A 456 -24.27 7.48 3.37
C LYS A 456 -25.53 7.81 2.58
N GLN A 457 -25.46 8.75 1.64
CA GLN A 457 -26.61 9.09 0.79
C GLN A 457 -27.04 7.90 -0.08
N GLN A 458 -26.08 7.15 -0.63
CA GLN A 458 -26.37 5.94 -1.39
C GLN A 458 -27.03 4.85 -0.52
N GLN A 459 -26.53 4.63 0.69
CA GLN A 459 -27.13 3.68 1.64
C GLN A 459 -28.56 4.08 2.03
N GLU A 460 -28.81 5.37 2.31
CA GLU A 460 -30.15 5.89 2.60
C GLU A 460 -31.09 5.73 1.39
N LEU A 461 -30.59 5.96 0.18
CA LEU A 461 -31.37 5.79 -1.05
C LEU A 461 -31.71 4.32 -1.30
N GLU A 462 -30.77 3.39 -1.10
CA GLU A 462 -31.02 1.95 -1.24
C GLU A 462 -31.99 1.45 -0.17
N GLN A 463 -31.86 1.90 1.08
CA GLN A 463 -32.84 1.60 2.13
C GLN A 463 -34.23 2.15 1.78
N ALA A 464 -34.32 3.36 1.22
CA ALA A 464 -35.59 3.94 0.76
C ALA A 464 -36.20 3.17 -0.43
N LYS A 465 -35.38 2.71 -1.39
CA LYS A 465 -35.81 1.84 -2.50
C LYS A 465 -36.32 0.49 -2.00
N GLN A 466 -35.62 -0.14 -1.07
CA GLN A 466 -36.04 -1.40 -0.44
C GLN A 466 -37.34 -1.22 0.36
N ALA A 467 -37.47 -0.13 1.10
CA ALA A 467 -38.70 0.23 1.80
C ALA A 467 -39.86 0.43 0.81
N LEU A 468 -39.67 1.18 -0.29
CA LEU A 468 -40.70 1.34 -1.33
C LEU A 468 -41.14 0.01 -1.96
N ASN A 469 -40.18 -0.88 -2.23
CA ASN A 469 -40.46 -2.21 -2.79
C ASN A 469 -41.14 -3.17 -1.79
N SER A 470 -40.98 -2.94 -0.49
CA SER A 470 -41.69 -3.69 0.56
C SER A 470 -43.14 -3.22 0.78
N VAL A 471 -43.48 -2.00 0.35
CA VAL A 471 -44.83 -1.43 0.47
C VAL A 471 -45.74 -1.79 -0.71
N SER A 472 -45.19 -2.28 -1.84
CA SER A 472 -45.94 -2.62 -3.06
C SER A 472 -46.53 -4.04 -3.11
N TYR A 473 -46.47 -4.81 -2.01
CA TYR A 473 -47.16 -6.10 -1.88
C TYR A 473 -48.10 -6.12 -0.67
N GLN A 474 -49.30 -5.56 -0.86
CA GLN A 474 -50.50 -5.94 -0.10
C GLN A 474 -51.54 -6.43 -1.12
N PRO A 475 -51.76 -7.75 -1.27
CA PRO A 475 -52.84 -8.22 -2.14
C PRO A 475 -54.18 -7.82 -1.51
N TYR A 476 -54.96 -7.03 -2.25
CA TYR A 476 -56.36 -6.77 -1.94
C TYR A 476 -57.11 -8.10 -1.86
N THR A 477 -57.43 -8.57 -0.64
CA THR A 477 -58.41 -9.63 -0.46
C THR A 477 -59.80 -9.07 -0.70
N GLN A 478 -60.41 -9.39 -1.85
CA GLN A 478 -61.85 -9.25 -2.04
C GLN A 478 -62.55 -10.20 -1.06
N GLN A 479 -63.23 -9.64 -0.05
CA GLN A 479 -64.19 -10.39 0.75
C GLN A 479 -65.48 -10.57 -0.06
N SER A 480 -65.64 -11.75 -0.66
CA SER A 480 -66.92 -12.25 -1.16
C SER A 480 -67.78 -12.70 0.02
N PHE A 481 -68.96 -12.09 0.16
CA PHE A 481 -69.96 -12.40 1.18
C PHE A 481 -70.87 -13.57 0.77
N TYR A 482 -71.26 -14.35 1.79
CA TYR A 482 -72.30 -15.40 1.89
C TYR A 482 -71.94 -16.82 1.40
N PRO A 483 -72.53 -17.90 1.98
CA PRO A 483 -73.76 -17.94 2.80
C PRO A 483 -73.70 -18.84 4.07
N GLN A 484 -74.67 -18.71 4.98
CA GLN A 484 -75.29 -19.89 5.62
C GLN A 484 -76.66 -19.54 6.24
N GLN A 485 -77.70 -20.16 5.68
CA GLN A 485 -78.96 -20.40 6.35
C GLN A 485 -78.78 -21.56 7.35
N ALA A 486 -79.35 -21.43 8.54
CA ALA A 486 -79.65 -22.56 9.42
C ALA A 486 -81.02 -22.30 10.07
N ALA A 487 -81.92 -23.26 9.86
CA ALA A 487 -83.20 -23.56 10.53
C ALA A 487 -84.19 -22.42 10.81
#